data_AF-A0A385ESR4-F1
#
_entry.id   AF-A0A385ESR4-F1
#
_cell.length_a   1.000
_cell.length_b   1.000
_cell.length_c   1.000
_cell.angle_alpha   90.00
_cell.angle_beta   90.00
_cell.angle_gamma   90.00
#
_symmetry.space_group_name_H-M   'P 1'
#
loop_
_entity.id
_entity.type
_entity.pdbx_description
1 polymer ?
#
loop_
_entity_poly.entity_id
_entity_poly.type
_entity_poly.pdbx_seq_one_letter_code
_entity_poly.pdbx_strand_id
1 'polypeptide(L)'
;MFKAWRFFLIKDKLNIMPAARAIFSIFFLYSLFNRIKTYAKEQGYINDFSSGWMYLGYLITSLLVRLPDPYWLISLCSIIFLIPAFKALNYAQKQIETTIKQEKFNTPQIILIIIGSIMWLLILFSFVILFLYK
;
A
#
# COMPACT_ATOMS: atom_id res chain seq x y z
N MET A 1 -1.03 -4.56 -2.74
CA MET A 1 -1.78 -5.74 -2.26
C MET A 1 -1.91 -6.84 -3.32
N PHE A 2 -2.48 -6.58 -4.51
CA PHE A 2 -2.62 -7.60 -5.58
C PHE A 2 -1.32 -8.35 -5.90
N LYS A 3 -0.23 -7.62 -6.21
CA LYS A 3 1.08 -8.23 -6.54
C LYS A 3 1.61 -9.10 -5.40
N ALA A 4 1.40 -8.70 -4.15
CA ALA A 4 1.82 -9.47 -2.98
C ALA A 4 1.00 -10.77 -2.84
N TRP A 5 -0.32 -10.72 -3.02
CA TRP A 5 -1.14 -11.94 -3.04
C TRP A 5 -0.80 -12.85 -4.22
N ARG A 6 -0.53 -12.29 -5.40
CA ARG A 6 -0.10 -13.05 -6.57
C ARG A 6 1.25 -13.73 -6.31
N PHE A 7 2.17 -13.07 -5.64
CA PHE A 7 3.45 -13.64 -5.23
C PHE A 7 3.24 -14.89 -4.35
N PHE A 8 2.45 -14.80 -3.27
CA PHE A 8 2.17 -15.94 -2.40
C PHE A 8 1.35 -17.05 -3.08
N LEU A 9 0.46 -16.69 -4.02
CA LEU A 9 -0.25 -17.68 -4.84
C LEU A 9 0.73 -18.57 -5.60
N ILE A 10 1.73 -17.97 -6.24
CA ILE A 10 2.72 -18.70 -7.05
C ILE A 10 3.71 -19.44 -6.13
N LYS A 11 4.26 -18.76 -5.13
CA LYS A 11 5.25 -19.32 -4.19
C LYS A 11 4.70 -20.52 -3.41
N ASP A 12 3.55 -20.35 -2.77
CA ASP A 12 2.99 -21.35 -1.85
C ASP A 12 1.92 -22.23 -2.53
N LYS A 13 1.77 -22.15 -3.87
CA LYS A 13 0.75 -22.88 -4.67
C LYS A 13 -0.66 -22.80 -4.08
N LEU A 14 -1.06 -21.62 -3.62
CA LEU A 14 -2.34 -21.41 -2.95
C LEU A 14 -3.49 -21.40 -3.95
N ASN A 15 -4.60 -22.06 -3.62
CA ASN A 15 -5.86 -21.91 -4.34
C ASN A 15 -6.63 -20.67 -3.85
N ILE A 16 -6.20 -19.48 -4.28
CA ILE A 16 -6.81 -18.19 -3.89
C ILE A 16 -6.99 -17.30 -5.11
N MET A 17 -7.86 -16.29 -5.00
CA MET A 17 -8.02 -15.25 -6.01
C MET A 17 -7.39 -13.92 -5.54
N PRO A 18 -6.19 -13.53 -6.04
CA PRO A 18 -5.48 -12.35 -5.56
C PRO A 18 -6.23 -11.04 -5.77
N ALA A 19 -6.98 -10.92 -6.87
CA ALA A 19 -7.77 -9.74 -7.18
C ALA A 19 -8.88 -9.52 -6.15
N ALA A 20 -9.67 -10.56 -5.85
CA ALA A 20 -10.71 -10.49 -4.82
C ALA A 20 -10.13 -10.11 -3.45
N ARG A 21 -9.00 -10.70 -3.05
CA ARG A 21 -8.35 -10.35 -1.77
C ARG A 21 -7.78 -8.93 -1.73
N ALA A 22 -7.48 -8.33 -2.88
CA ALA A 22 -7.04 -6.95 -2.97
C ALA A 22 -8.23 -5.98 -2.90
N ILE A 23 -9.36 -6.31 -3.53
CA ILE A 23 -10.60 -5.53 -3.46
C ILE A 23 -11.16 -5.56 -2.03
N PHE A 24 -11.24 -6.76 -1.45
CA PHE A 24 -11.71 -6.98 -0.08
C PHE A 24 -10.55 -6.90 0.94
N SER A 25 -9.62 -5.97 0.73
CA SER A 25 -8.43 -5.80 1.57
C SER A 25 -8.76 -5.67 3.05
N ILE A 26 -9.89 -5.08 3.39
CA ILE A 26 -10.37 -4.94 4.77
C ILE A 26 -10.38 -6.28 5.54
N PHE A 27 -10.70 -7.41 4.90
CA PHE A 27 -10.71 -8.72 5.56
C PHE A 27 -9.34 -9.43 5.47
N PHE A 28 -8.60 -9.18 4.39
CA PHE A 28 -7.42 -9.99 4.07
C PHE A 28 -6.08 -9.30 4.40
N LEU A 29 -6.06 -8.01 4.70
CA LEU A 29 -4.83 -7.25 4.87
C LEU A 29 -4.05 -7.68 6.10
N TYR A 30 -4.71 -7.94 7.23
CA TYR A 30 -4.06 -8.49 8.42
C TYR A 30 -3.36 -9.84 8.12
N SER A 31 -4.06 -10.75 7.44
CA SER A 31 -3.50 -12.04 7.02
C SER A 31 -2.31 -11.85 6.07
N LEU A 32 -2.40 -10.90 5.14
CA LEU A 32 -1.32 -10.56 4.22
C LEU A 32 -0.08 -10.05 4.97
N PHE A 33 -0.26 -9.16 5.95
CA PHE A 33 0.83 -8.64 6.77
C PHE A 33 1.55 -9.74 7.55
N ASN A 34 0.81 -10.66 8.17
CA ASN A 34 1.42 -11.81 8.84
C ASN A 34 2.22 -12.68 7.88
N ARG A 35 1.68 -13.00 6.69
CA ARG A 35 2.40 -13.78 5.67
C ARG A 35 3.68 -13.09 5.23
N ILE A 36 3.63 -11.78 4.98
CA ILE A 36 4.81 -10.98 4.62
C ILE A 36 5.84 -10.99 5.75
N LYS A 37 5.40 -10.75 6.99
CA LYS A 37 6.26 -10.72 8.17
C LYS A 37 6.99 -12.05 8.37
N THR A 38 6.25 -13.16 8.37
CA THR A 38 6.82 -14.50 8.53
C THR A 38 7.81 -14.80 7.41
N TYR A 39 7.41 -14.58 6.16
CA TYR A 39 8.27 -14.83 5.01
C TYR A 39 9.53 -13.96 5.02
N ALA A 40 9.42 -12.67 5.34
CA ALA A 40 10.58 -11.79 5.42
C ALA A 40 11.56 -12.22 6.52
N LYS A 41 11.05 -12.68 7.68
CA LYS A 41 11.89 -13.22 8.76
C LYS A 41 12.61 -14.51 8.35
N GLU A 42 11.95 -15.40 7.62
CA GLU A 42 12.58 -16.61 7.05
C GLU A 42 13.74 -16.26 6.12
N GLN A 43 13.64 -15.14 5.41
CA GLN A 43 14.71 -14.58 4.57
C GLN A 43 15.67 -13.69 5.38
N GLY A 44 15.68 -13.71 6.71
CA GLY A 44 16.65 -12.95 7.50
C GLY A 44 16.42 -11.44 7.58
N TYR A 45 15.20 -10.95 7.30
CA TYR A 45 14.87 -9.54 7.49
C TYR A 45 14.89 -9.18 8.98
N ILE A 46 15.76 -8.25 9.36
CA ILE A 46 16.00 -7.86 10.75
C ILE A 46 14.93 -6.93 11.34
N ASN A 47 14.27 -6.11 10.52
CA ASN A 47 13.32 -5.14 11.02
C ASN A 47 11.95 -5.80 11.24
N ASP A 48 11.38 -5.64 12.42
CA ASP A 48 10.03 -6.14 12.70
C ASP A 48 8.99 -5.03 12.61
N PHE A 49 7.76 -5.42 12.30
CA PHE A 49 6.58 -4.56 12.39
C PHE A 49 5.41 -5.35 13.00
N SER A 50 4.47 -4.63 13.62
CA SER A 50 3.25 -5.26 14.12
C SER A 50 2.19 -5.29 13.03
N SER A 51 1.87 -6.47 12.52
CA SER A 51 0.77 -6.67 11.56
C SER A 51 -0.56 -6.16 12.09
N GLY A 52 -0.81 -6.29 13.41
CA GLY A 52 -2.03 -5.80 14.05
C GLY A 52 -2.12 -4.28 14.05
N TRP A 53 -1.07 -3.60 14.51
CA TRP A 53 -1.04 -2.12 14.53
C TRP A 53 -1.07 -1.53 13.12
N MET A 54 -0.36 -2.14 12.16
CA MET A 54 -0.41 -1.69 10.77
C MET A 54 -1.79 -1.87 10.16
N TYR A 55 -2.47 -2.99 10.45
CA TYR A 55 -3.82 -3.21 9.97
C TYR A 55 -4.82 -2.25 10.61
N LEU A 56 -4.79 -2.08 11.93
CA LEU A 56 -5.67 -1.16 12.66
C LEU A 56 -5.45 0.28 12.20
N GLY A 57 -4.20 0.72 12.06
CA GLY A 57 -3.87 2.05 11.54
C GLY A 57 -4.40 2.26 10.13
N TYR A 58 -4.18 1.29 9.23
CA TYR A 58 -4.75 1.35 7.88
C TYR A 58 -6.28 1.44 7.91
N LEU A 59 -6.94 0.60 8.71
CA LEU A 59 -8.39 0.54 8.82
C LEU A 59 -8.95 1.86 9.36
N ILE A 60 -8.50 2.32 10.52
CA ILE A 60 -8.97 3.54 11.16
C ILE A 60 -8.74 4.74 10.23
N THR A 61 -7.51 4.90 9.71
CA THR A 61 -7.20 6.02 8.82
C THR A 61 -8.01 5.95 7.53
N SER A 62 -8.25 4.77 6.96
CA SER A 62 -9.10 4.64 5.76
C SER A 62 -10.55 5.07 6.00
N LEU A 63 -11.09 4.86 7.22
CA LEU A 63 -12.44 5.27 7.59
C LEU A 63 -12.59 6.78 7.77
N LEU A 64 -11.47 7.51 7.96
CA LEU A 64 -11.48 8.98 8.07
C LEU A 64 -11.87 9.67 6.77
N VAL A 65 -12.04 8.94 5.66
CA VAL A 65 -12.58 9.48 4.41
C VAL A 65 -13.99 10.08 4.58
N ARG A 66 -14.71 9.67 5.63
CA ARG A 66 -16.06 10.18 5.96
C ARG A 66 -16.05 11.53 6.68
N LEU A 67 -14.88 12.08 7.01
CA LEU A 67 -14.79 13.39 7.64
C LEU A 67 -15.22 14.50 6.65
N PRO A 68 -15.75 15.64 7.16
CA PRO A 68 -16.11 16.76 6.31
C PRO A 68 -14.89 17.37 5.61
N ASP A 69 -15.12 18.08 4.51
CA ASP A 69 -14.07 18.82 3.83
C ASP A 69 -13.38 19.80 4.78
N PRO A 70 -12.03 19.82 4.84
CA PRO A 70 -11.05 19.06 4.03
C PRO A 70 -10.50 17.78 4.68
N TYR A 71 -10.98 17.44 5.88
CA TYR A 71 -10.32 16.52 6.80
C TYR A 71 -10.27 15.08 6.28
N TRP A 72 -11.11 14.71 5.30
CA TRP A 72 -11.05 13.40 4.64
C TRP A 72 -9.69 13.13 3.98
N LEU A 73 -8.91 14.15 3.64
CA LEU A 73 -7.56 14.01 3.08
C LEU A 73 -6.61 13.22 3.99
N ILE A 74 -6.84 13.22 5.31
CA ILE A 74 -6.07 12.41 6.27
C ILE A 74 -6.17 10.92 5.93
N SER A 75 -7.28 10.47 5.34
CA SER A 75 -7.45 9.08 4.93
C SER A 75 -6.41 8.59 3.90
N LEU A 76 -5.85 9.52 3.11
CA LEU A 76 -4.78 9.22 2.15
C LEU A 76 -3.51 8.76 2.84
N CYS A 77 -3.28 9.22 4.08
CA CYS A 77 -2.14 8.81 4.90
C CYS A 77 -2.22 7.34 5.36
N SER A 78 -3.34 6.64 5.11
CA SER A 78 -3.46 5.19 5.36
C SER A 78 -2.36 4.38 4.66
N ILE A 79 -1.80 4.90 3.55
CA ILE A 79 -0.69 4.29 2.82
C ILE A 79 0.56 4.09 3.69
N ILE A 80 0.78 4.93 4.70
CA ILE A 80 1.95 4.87 5.59
C ILE A 80 2.01 3.51 6.31
N PHE A 81 0.86 2.97 6.71
CA PHE A 81 0.76 1.67 7.38
C PHE A 81 1.06 0.49 6.44
N LEU A 82 1.07 0.70 5.12
CA LEU A 82 1.47 -0.32 4.15
C LEU A 82 3.00 -0.38 3.94
N ILE A 83 3.72 0.70 4.29
CA ILE A 83 5.15 0.86 3.98
C ILE A 83 6.02 -0.22 4.64
N PRO A 84 5.87 -0.55 5.95
CA PRO A 84 6.74 -1.54 6.59
C PRO A 84 6.64 -2.92 5.94
N ALA A 85 5.41 -3.37 5.66
CA ALA A 85 5.17 -4.63 4.97
C ALA A 85 5.73 -4.60 3.54
N PHE A 86 5.61 -3.48 2.83
CA PHE A 86 6.18 -3.34 1.50
C PHE A 86 7.71 -3.43 1.51
N LYS A 87 8.38 -2.78 2.47
CA LYS A 87 9.83 -2.87 2.66
C LYS A 87 10.29 -4.29 2.98
N ALA A 88 9.58 -4.97 3.89
CA ALA A 88 9.86 -6.35 4.28
C ALA A 88 9.74 -7.32 3.09
N LEU A 89 8.64 -7.21 2.32
CA LEU A 89 8.43 -8.05 1.14
C LEU A 89 9.49 -7.80 0.06
N ASN A 90 9.83 -6.54 -0.20
CA ASN A 90 10.87 -6.20 -1.18
C ASN A 90 12.24 -6.74 -0.77
N TYR A 91 12.57 -6.69 0.52
CA TYR A 91 13.81 -7.29 1.03
C TYR A 91 13.83 -8.80 0.80
N ALA A 92 12.74 -9.49 1.15
CA ALA A 92 12.61 -10.94 0.97
C ALA A 92 12.70 -11.34 -0.51
N GLN A 93 12.02 -10.60 -1.40
CA GLN A 93 12.04 -10.89 -2.84
C GLN A 93 13.43 -10.67 -3.46
N LYS A 94 14.22 -9.71 -2.97
CA LYS A 94 15.60 -9.49 -3.48
C LYS A 94 16.53 -10.68 -3.31
N GLN A 95 16.20 -11.61 -2.41
CA GLN A 95 17.01 -12.82 -2.20
C GLN A 95 16.70 -13.94 -3.20
N ILE A 96 15.61 -13.79 -3.94
CA ILE A 96 15.28 -14.71 -5.03
C ILE A 96 16.07 -14.26 -6.27
N GLU A 97 16.94 -15.12 -6.78
CA GLU A 97 17.81 -14.83 -7.94
C GLU A 97 17.03 -14.37 -9.19
N THR A 98 15.79 -14.83 -9.35
CA THR A 98 14.93 -14.52 -10.50
C THR A 98 14.12 -13.23 -10.34
N THR A 99 14.31 -12.47 -9.26
CA THR A 99 13.55 -11.23 -9.04
C THR A 99 14.00 -10.14 -10.00
N ILE A 100 13.11 -9.77 -10.92
CA ILE A 100 13.29 -8.64 -11.82
C ILE A 100 12.99 -7.34 -11.05
N LYS A 101 14.02 -6.53 -10.81
CA LYS A 101 13.86 -5.21 -10.22
C LYS A 101 13.45 -4.20 -11.29
N GLN A 102 12.36 -3.48 -11.03
CA GLN A 102 11.98 -2.35 -11.85
C GLN A 102 12.83 -1.12 -11.43
N GLU A 103 13.80 -0.74 -12.26
CA GLU A 103 14.71 0.38 -11.99
C GLU A 103 14.13 1.74 -12.44
N LYS A 104 13.23 1.77 -13.42
CA LYS A 104 12.66 2.99 -13.99
C LYS A 104 11.15 2.89 -14.18
N PHE A 105 10.48 4.04 -14.13
CA PHE A 105 9.08 4.13 -14.52
C PHE A 105 8.95 4.02 -16.04
N ASN A 106 7.91 3.34 -16.51
CA ASN A 106 7.59 3.32 -17.94
C ASN A 106 6.81 4.60 -18.33
N THR A 107 6.73 4.87 -19.64
CA THR A 107 6.05 6.07 -20.15
C THR A 107 4.61 6.22 -19.64
N PRO A 108 3.76 5.17 -19.63
CA PRO A 108 2.42 5.27 -19.05
C PRO A 108 2.41 5.64 -17.56
N GLN A 109 3.32 5.09 -16.76
CA GLN A 109 3.46 5.42 -15.35
C GLN A 109 3.86 6.88 -15.17
N ILE A 110 4.80 7.38 -15.98
CA ILE A 110 5.24 8.79 -15.94
C ILE A 110 4.07 9.72 -16.29
N ILE A 111 3.34 9.44 -17.38
CA ILE A 111 2.17 10.23 -17.78
C ILE A 111 1.12 10.27 -16.66
N LEU A 112 0.83 9.11 -16.05
CA LEU A 112 -0.11 9.02 -14.94
C LEU A 112 0.35 9.83 -13.72
N ILE A 113 1.66 9.80 -13.41
CA ILE A 113 2.24 10.61 -12.33
C ILE A 113 2.06 12.10 -12.62
N ILE A 114 2.33 12.57 -13.85
CA ILE A 114 2.18 13.98 -14.23
C ILE A 114 0.72 14.42 -14.07
N ILE A 115 -0.21 13.70 -14.70
CA ILE A 115 -1.65 14.02 -14.63
C ILE A 115 -2.14 14.01 -13.19
N GLY A 116 -1.78 12.96 -12.43
CA GLY A 116 -2.16 12.84 -11.02
C GLY A 116 -1.60 13.97 -10.17
N SER A 117 -0.35 14.38 -10.42
CA SER A 117 0.29 15.48 -9.68
C SER A 117 -0.39 16.82 -9.95
N ILE A 118 -0.71 17.12 -11.21
CA ILE A 118 -1.46 18.33 -11.58
C ILE A 118 -2.84 18.32 -10.91
N MET A 119 -3.56 17.21 -10.97
CA MET A 119 -4.86 17.05 -10.32
C MET A 119 -4.77 17.32 -8.81
N TRP A 120 -3.78 16.75 -8.12
CA TRP A 120 -3.57 16.99 -6.68
C TRP A 120 -3.24 18.44 -6.37
N LEU A 121 -2.40 19.10 -7.17
CA LEU A 121 -2.09 20.52 -6.99
C LEU A 121 -3.34 21.39 -7.11
N LEU A 122 -4.24 21.10 -8.07
CA LEU A 122 -5.51 21.80 -8.21
C LEU A 122 -6.44 21.59 -7.01
N ILE A 123 -6.53 20.35 -6.50
CA ILE A 123 -7.32 20.04 -5.29
C ILE A 123 -6.79 20.82 -4.09
N LEU A 124 -5.47 20.81 -3.88
CA LEU A 124 -4.84 21.55 -2.78
C LEU A 124 -5.01 23.07 -2.93
N PHE A 125 -4.92 23.59 -4.16
CA PHE A 125 -5.14 25.01 -4.43
C PHE A 125 -6.59 25.43 -4.16
N SER A 126 -7.56 24.62 -4.60
CA SER A 126 -8.98 24.83 -4.29
C SER A 126 -9.22 24.87 -2.79
N PHE A 127 -8.54 24.01 -2.03
CA PHE A 127 -8.63 24.02 -0.58
C PHE A 127 -8.10 25.32 0.05
N VAL A 128 -6.94 25.81 -0.38
CA VAL A 128 -6.37 27.09 0.09
C VAL A 128 -7.33 28.24 -0.18
N ILE A 129 -7.96 28.29 -1.36
CA ILE A 129 -8.97 29.30 -1.69
C ILE A 129 -10.18 29.17 -0.77
N LEU A 130 -10.74 27.97 -0.61
CA LEU A 130 -11.91 27.73 0.23
C LEU A 130 -11.66 28.15 1.68
N PHE A 131 -10.43 27.98 2.18
CA PHE A 131 -10.04 28.40 3.53
C PHE A 131 -9.85 29.92 3.65
N LEU A 132 -9.36 30.59 2.61
CA LEU A 132 -9.13 32.05 2.61
C LEU A 132 -10.40 32.89 2.41
N TYR A 133 -11.43 32.32 1.76
CA TYR A 133 -12.68 33.01 1.41
C TYR A 133 -13.88 32.59 2.28
N LYS A 134 -13.63 31.84 3.35
CA LYS A 134 -14.58 31.56 4.44
C LYS A 134 -14.28 32.46 5.62
#